data_AF-A0A8J4H3F4-F1
#
_entry.id   AF-A0A8J4H3F4-F1
#
_cell.length_a   1.000
_cell.length_b   1.000
_cell.length_c   1.000
_cell.angle_alpha   90.00
_cell.angle_beta   90.00
_cell.angle_gamma   90.00
#
_symmetry.space_group_name_H-M   'P 1'
#
loop_
_entity.id
_entity.type
_entity.pdbx_description
1 polymer ?
#
loop_
_entity_poly.entity_id
_entity_poly.type
_entity_poly.pdbx_seq_one_letter_code
_entity_poly.pdbx_strand_id
1 'polypeptide(L)' 'MSRKLIRYSMQIAMLKQLLALSLITEKEFTLIKNKTMKEYDVVSDLTS' A
#
# COMPACT_ATOMS: atom_id res chain seq x y z
N MET A 1 -11.10 -5.85 -12.43
CA MET A 1 -10.17 -4.85 -11.88
C MET A 1 -10.50 -4.35 -10.46
N SER A 2 -11.71 -3.90 -10.16
CA SER A 2 -11.95 -2.91 -9.08
C SER A 2 -11.73 -3.37 -7.62
N ARG A 3 -11.95 -4.65 -7.29
CA ARG A 3 -11.82 -5.14 -5.90
C ARG A 3 -10.37 -5.15 -5.37
N LYS A 4 -9.39 -5.36 -6.25
CA LYS A 4 -7.96 -5.35 -5.88
C LYS A 4 -7.52 -3.94 -5.48
N LEU A 5 -7.91 -2.94 -6.27
CA LEU A 5 -7.62 -1.52 -5.99
C LEU A 5 -8.28 -1.03 -4.70
N ILE A 6 -9.55 -1.39 -4.44
CA ILE A 6 -10.22 -1.05 -3.18
C ILE A 6 -9.45 -1.60 -1.97
N ARG A 7 -9.03 -2.87 -2.06
CA ARG A 7 -8.31 -3.57 -0.99
C ARG A 7 -6.90 -3.01 -0.78
N TYR A 8 -6.23 -2.63 -1.87
CA TYR A 8 -4.96 -1.88 -1.87
C TYR A 8 -5.11 -0.53 -1.16
N SER A 9 -6.08 0.29 -1.56
CA SER A 9 -6.32 1.61 -0.96
C SER A 9 -6.62 1.51 0.53
N MET A 10 -7.41 0.51 0.95
CA MET A 10 -7.70 0.25 2.36
C MET A 10 -6.43 -0.13 3.14
N GLN A 11 -5.58 -1.01 2.61
CA GLN A 11 -4.32 -1.39 3.26
C GLN A 11 -3.36 -0.20 3.42
N ILE A 12 -3.25 0.65 2.39
CA ILE A 12 -2.43 1.87 2.46
C ILE A 12 -2.98 2.85 3.51
N ALA A 13 -4.30 3.00 3.59
CA ALA A 13 -4.93 3.85 4.61
C ALA A 13 -4.64 3.33 6.04
N MET A 14 -4.71 2.02 6.26
CA MET A 14 -4.38 1.40 7.55
C MET A 14 -2.90 1.58 7.91
N LEU A 15 -1.99 1.38 6.95
CA LEU A 15 -0.56 1.63 7.15
C LEU A 15 -0.29 3.10 7.50
N LYS A 16 -1.00 4.04 6.87
CA LYS A 16 -0.89 5.46 7.18
C LYS A 16 -1.40 5.79 8.58
N GLN A 17 -2.46 5.11 9.05
CA GLN A 17 -2.93 5.23 10.43
C GLN A 17 -1.91 4.67 11.43
N LEU A 18 -1.30 3.53 11.15
CA LEU A 18 -0.22 2.96 11.97
C LEU A 18 0.98 3.89 12.06
N LEU A 19 1.35 4.55 10.96
CA LEU A 19 2.42 5.55 10.93
C LEU A 19 2.05 6.80 11.74
N ALA A 20 0.80 7.26 11.64
CA ALA A 20 0.30 8.40 12.42
C ALA A 20 0.29 8.11 13.93
N LEU A 21 0.11 6.85 14.31
CA LEU A 21 0.22 6.36 15.68
C LEU A 21 1.66 6.03 16.09
N SER A 22 2.65 6.27 15.20
CA SER A 22 4.07 5.92 15.39
C SER A 22 4.31 4.45 15.75
N LEU A 23 3.38 3.55 15.38
CA LEU A 23 3.49 2.11 15.58
C LEU A 23 4.42 1.45 14.55
N ILE A 24 4.64 2.14 13.44
CA ILE A 24 5.60 1.76 12.39
C ILE A 24 6.46 2.97 12.03
N THR A 25 7.65 2.73 11.48
CA THR A 25 8.54 3.80 11.01
C THR A 25 8.33 4.08 9.52
N GLU A 26 8.80 5.24 9.05
CA GLU A 26 8.73 5.58 7.61
C GLU A 26 9.46 4.55 6.71
N LYS A 27 10.53 3.94 7.23
CA LYS A 27 11.25 2.86 6.54
C LYS A 27 10.36 1.62 6.36
N GLU A 28 9.70 1.18 7.44
CA GLU A 28 8.76 0.06 7.44
C GLU A 28 7.58 0.34 6.50
N PHE A 29 7.01 1.55 6.57
CA PHE A 29 5.93 1.99 5.70
C PHE A 29 6.32 1.90 4.22
N THR A 30 7.51 2.36 3.86
CA THR A 30 8.00 2.35 2.47
C THR A 30 8.24 0.92 1.97
N LEU A 31 8.81 0.05 2.81
CA LEU A 31 9.03 -1.37 2.51
C LEU A 31 7.71 -2.09 2.26
N ILE A 32 6.73 -1.92 3.15
CA ILE A 32 5.42 -2.55 3.04
C ILE A 32 4.68 -2.00 1.82
N LYS A 33 4.67 -0.66 1.62
CA LYS A 33 4.06 -0.03 0.44
C LYS A 33 4.61 -0.61 -0.87
N ASN A 34 5.94 -0.72 -1.00
CA ASN A 34 6.56 -1.29 -2.21
C ASN A 34 6.21 -2.77 -2.40
N LYS A 35 6.16 -3.55 -1.32
CA LYS A 35 5.74 -4.96 -1.36
C LYS A 35 4.28 -5.08 -1.79
N THR A 36 3.38 -4.29 -1.19
CA THR A 36 1.96 -4.26 -1.53
C THR A 36 1.74 -3.79 -2.98
N MET A 37 2.48 -2.80 -3.47
CA MET A 37 2.41 -2.38 -4.87
C MET A 37 2.78 -3.51 -5.85
N LYS A 38 3.81 -4.31 -5.52
CA LYS A 38 4.17 -5.52 -6.29
C LYS A 38 3.11 -6.62 -6.21
N GLU A 39 2.60 -6.91 -5.02
CA GLU A 39 1.59 -7.97 -4.84
C GLU A 39 0.26 -7.67 -5.54
N TYR A 40 -0.10 -6.39 -5.61
CA TYR A 40 -1.32 -5.96 -6.29
C TYR A 40 -1.12 -5.68 -7.77
N ASP A 41 0.10 -5.84 -8.30
CA ASP A 41 0.49 -5.56 -9.69
C ASP A 41 0.06 -4.15 -10.17
N VAL A 42 -0.01 -3.19 -9.25
CA VAL A 42 -0.51 -1.82 -9.52
C VAL A 42 0.39 -1.08 -10.51
N VAL A 43 1.65 -1.53 -10.64
CA VAL A 43 2.64 -0.96 -11.56
C VAL A 43 2.27 -1.23 -13.03
N SER A 44 1.65 -2.37 -13.31
CA SER A 44 1.31 -2.79 -14.67
C SER A 44 0.03 -2.12 -15.21
N ASP A 45 -0.92 -1.80 -14.33
CA ASP A 45 -2.21 -1.18 -14.73
C ASP A 45 -2.12 0.34 -14.97
N LEU A 46 -1.09 1.03 -14.45
CA LEU A 46 -0.90 2.48 -14.63
C LEU A 46 -0.11 2.83 -15.91
N THR A 47 0.43 1.83 -16.62
CA THR A 47 1.28 2.01 -17.81
C THR A 47 0.69 1.46 -19.12
N SER A 48 -0.62 1.15 -19.16
CA SER A 48 -1.34 0.80 -20.41
C SER A 48 -2.06 1.99 -21.02
#